data_AF-A0A7C5FR79-F1
#
_entry.id   AF-A0A7C5FR79-F1
#
_cell.length_a   1.000
_cell.length_b   1.000
_cell.length_c   1.000
_cell.angle_alpha   90.00
_cell.angle_beta   90.00
_cell.angle_gamma   90.00
#
_symmetry.space_group_name_H-M   'P 1'
#
loop_
_entity.id
_entity.type
_entity.pdbx_description
1 polymer ?
#
loop_
_entity_poly.entity_id
_entity_poly.type
_entity_poly.pdbx_seq_one_letter_code
_entity_poly.pdbx_strand_id
1 'polypeptide(L)' 'MIDYPCTRQEMLQMANEQQFPDDVLDVLEDLPHRVYENEYDLIESAGELLGTEYAVSRYGDEVET' A
#
# COMPACT_ATOMS: atom_id res chain seq x y z
N MET A 1 9.63 2.45 11.01
CA MET A 1 9.22 3.81 10.59
C MET A 1 9.89 4.05 9.25
N ILE A 2 9.16 4.52 8.24
CA ILE A 2 9.73 4.75 6.90
C ILE A 2 10.32 6.15 6.87
N ASP A 3 11.58 6.25 6.47
CA ASP A 3 12.25 7.53 6.22
C ASP A 3 11.94 7.96 4.78
N TYR A 4 11.19 9.05 4.63
CA TYR A 4 10.90 9.65 3.33
C TYR A 4 11.91 10.78 3.02
N PRO A 5 12.26 11.02 1.74
CA PRO A 5 11.75 10.36 0.53
C PRO A 5 12.28 8.92 0.37
N CYS A 6 11.44 8.03 -0.14
CA CYS A 6 11.78 6.60 -0.28
C CYS A 6 11.32 6.07 -1.65
N THR A 7 12.07 5.13 -2.23
CA THR A 7 11.67 4.44 -3.46
C THR A 7 10.79 3.21 -3.16
N ARG A 8 10.01 2.77 -4.16
CA ARG A 8 9.28 1.49 -4.09
C ARG A 8 10.18 0.32 -3.66
N GLN A 9 11.39 0.22 -4.19
CA GLN A 9 12.32 -0.86 -3.86
C GLN A 9 12.80 -0.82 -2.42
N GLU A 10 13.08 0.37 -1.89
CA GLU A 10 13.45 0.55 -0.48
C GLU A 10 12.28 0.21 0.45
N MET A 11 11.04 0.57 0.09
CA MET A 11 9.85 0.17 0.84
C MET A 11 9.65 -1.34 0.84
N LEU A 12 9.82 -2.01 -0.30
CA LEU A 12 9.76 -3.46 -0.39
C LEU A 12 10.84 -4.14 0.46
N GLN A 13 12.06 -3.60 0.43
CA GLN A 13 13.15 -4.12 1.25
C GLN A 13 12.83 -3.98 2.74
N MET A 14 12.41 -2.79 3.18
CA MET A 14 12.03 -2.55 4.57
C MET A 14 10.84 -3.40 5.00
N ALA A 15 9.86 -3.60 4.12
CA ALA A 15 8.69 -4.43 4.40
C ALA A 15 9.07 -5.92 4.52
N ASN A 16 9.97 -6.39 3.66
CA ASN A 16 10.50 -7.75 3.72
C ASN A 16 11.35 -7.98 4.98
N GLU A 17 12.24 -7.05 5.32
CA GLU A 17 13.10 -7.12 6.52
C GLU A 17 12.29 -7.10 7.82
N GLN A 18 11.20 -6.34 7.85
CA GLN A 18 10.28 -6.28 8.99
C GLN A 18 9.22 -7.39 8.97
N GLN A 19 9.29 -8.33 8.01
CA GLN A 19 8.38 -9.46 7.88
C GLN A 19 6.90 -9.04 7.79
N PHE A 20 6.63 -8.00 7.01
CA PHE A 20 5.26 -7.63 6.66
C PHE A 20 4.56 -8.77 5.90
N PRO A 21 3.23 -8.88 6.03
CA PRO A 21 2.48 -9.93 5.35
C PRO A 21 2.61 -9.81 3.82
N ASP A 22 2.54 -10.95 3.14
CA ASP A 22 2.69 -11.03 1.67
C ASP A 22 1.68 -10.13 0.94
N ASP A 23 0.44 -9.99 1.43
CA ASP A 23 -0.55 -9.04 0.89
C ASP A 23 -0.03 -7.59 0.84
N VAL A 24 0.74 -7.16 1.84
CA VAL A 24 1.34 -5.82 1.86
C VAL A 24 2.51 -5.74 0.88
N LEU A 25 3.29 -6.81 0.75
CA LEU A 25 4.39 -6.86 -0.23
C LEU A 25 3.86 -6.81 -1.67
N ASP A 26 2.77 -7.52 -1.95
CA ASP A 26 2.13 -7.55 -3.27
C ASP A 26 1.63 -6.16 -3.69
N VAL A 27 0.95 -5.45 -2.78
CA VAL A 27 0.53 -4.05 -3.00
C VAL A 27 1.74 -3.13 -3.23
N LEU A 28 2.81 -3.30 -2.45
CA LEU A 28 4.03 -2.51 -2.62
C LEU A 28 4.77 -2.83 -3.93
N GLU A 29 4.66 -4.04 -4.47
CA GLU A 29 5.23 -4.43 -5.76
C GLU A 29 4.50 -3.78 -6.94
N ASP A 30 3.17 -3.71 -6.85
CA ASP A 30 2.30 -3.14 -7.88
C ASP A 30 2.34 -1.61 -7.93
N LEU A 31 2.82 -0.97 -6.86
CA LEU A 31 3.04 0.48 -6.80
C LEU A 31 3.94 0.99 -7.95
N PRO A 32 3.63 2.18 -8.51
CA PRO A 32 4.44 2.76 -9.56
C PRO A 32 5.88 2.98 -9.09
N HIS A 33 6.82 2.72 -10.00
CA HIS A 33 8.24 2.91 -9.72
C HIS A 33 8.59 4.40 -9.72
N ARG A 34 8.38 5.04 -8.57
CA ARG A 34 8.71 6.45 -8.31
C ARG A 34 9.29 6.64 -6.92
N VAL A 35 9.75 7.85 -6.65
CA VAL A 35 10.12 8.30 -5.31
C VAL A 35 8.86 8.84 -4.65
N TYR A 36 8.56 8.34 -3.46
CA TYR A 36 7.46 8.79 -2.63
C TYR A 36 8.03 9.77 -1.62
N GLU A 37 7.56 11.02 -1.66
CA GLU A 37 8.15 12.10 -0.85
C GLU A 37 7.62 12.13 0.59
N ASN A 38 6.48 11.49 0.84
CA ASN A 38 5.83 11.42 2.14
C ASN A 38 4.82 10.26 2.18
N GLU A 39 4.27 10.01 3.37
CA GLU A 39 3.27 8.97 3.59
C GLU A 39 1.97 9.18 2.79
N TYR A 40 1.57 10.42 2.53
CA TYR A 40 0.34 10.71 1.78
C TYR A 40 0.45 10.29 0.32
N ASP A 41 1.59 10.52 -0.31
CA ASP A 41 1.87 10.11 -1.70
C ASP A 41 1.79 8.58 -1.86
N LEU A 42 2.28 7.86 -0.84
CA LEU A 42 2.19 6.40 -0.76
C LEU A 42 0.75 5.94 -0.56
N ILE A 43 0.03 6.53 0.39
CA ILE A 43 -1.36 6.19 0.71
C ILE A 43 -2.28 6.47 -0.48
N GLU A 44 -2.08 7.57 -1.19
CA GLU A 44 -2.83 7.92 -2.40
C GLU A 44 -2.60 6.87 -3.50
N SER A 45 -1.33 6.55 -3.78
CA SER A 45 -0.98 5.57 -4.81
C SER A 45 -1.49 4.17 -4.47
N ALA A 46 -1.33 3.74 -3.22
CA ALA A 46 -1.86 2.46 -2.75
C ALA A 46 -3.39 2.46 -2.76
N GLY A 47 -4.02 3.59 -2.44
CA GLY A 47 -5.46 3.77 -2.51
C GLY A 47 -6.03 3.69 -3.92
N GLU A 48 -5.31 4.22 -4.92
CA GLU A 48 -5.66 4.06 -6.34
C GLU A 48 -5.55 2.61 -6.80
N LEU A 49 -4.48 1.90 -6.42
CA LEU A 49 -4.32 0.48 -6.74
C LEU A 49 -5.39 -0.41 -6.09
N LEU A 50 -5.69 -0.15 -4.82
CA LEU A 50 -6.73 -0.85 -4.05
C LEU A 50 -8.15 -0.35 -4.38
N GLY A 51 -8.26 0.69 -5.20
CA GLY A 51 -9.46 1.44 -5.53
C GLY A 51 -10.43 0.67 -6.43
N THR A 52 -11.17 -0.26 -5.82
CA THR A 52 -12.58 -0.66 -6.05
C THR A 52 -12.91 -2.00 -5.37
N GLU A 53 -11.92 -2.84 -5.03
CA GLU A 53 -12.15 -4.14 -4.39
C GLU A 53 -11.83 -4.20 -2.89
N TYR A 54 -10.91 -3.38 -2.37
CA TYR A 54 -10.51 -3.44 -0.96
C TYR A 54 -11.52 -2.75 -0.02
N ALA A 55 -12.19 -1.68 -0.48
CA ALA A 55 -13.27 -1.02 0.26
C ALA A 55 -14.57 -1.84 0.29
N VAL A 56 -14.87 -2.57 -0.80
CA VAL A 56 -16.08 -3.40 -0.92
C VAL A 56 -15.95 -4.67 -0.06
N SER A 57 -14.75 -5.26 0.04
CA SER A 57 -14.55 -6.50 0.82
C SER A 57 -14.52 -6.30 2.34
N ARG A 58 -14.31 -5.08 2.84
CA ARG A 58 -14.23 -4.81 4.31
C ARG A 58 -15.41 -4.00 4.87
N TYR A 59 -16.16 -3.30 4.02
CA TYR A 59 -17.35 -2.52 4.41
C TYR A 59 -18.63 -2.93 3.67
N GLY A 60 -18.59 -4.00 2.87
CA GLY A 60 -19.75 -4.55 2.17
C GLY A 60 -20.69 -5.43 3.00
N ASP A 61 -20.49 -5.52 4.32
CA ASP A 61 -21.31 -6.32 5.25
C ASP A 61 -21.95 -5.45 6.34
N GLU A 62 -22.50 -4.28 5.99
CA GLU A 62 -23.53 -3.61 6.82
C GLU A 62 -24.35 -2.60 5.98
N VAL A 63 -25.02 -3.09 4.94
CA VAL A 63 -26.26 -2.46 4.47
C VAL A 63 -27.33 -3.53 4.33
N GLU A 64 -27.75 -4.08 5.47
CA GLU A 64 -29.01 -4.81 5.55
C GLU A 64 -30.18 -3.84 5.32
N THR A 65 -31.13 -4.28 4.49
CA THR A 65 -32.30 -3.51 4.00
C THR A 65 -33.38 -3.28 5.04
#